data_AF-A0A955LXQ6-F1
#
_entry.id   AF-A0A955LXQ6-F1
#
_cell.length_a   1.000
_cell.length_b   1.000
_cell.length_c   1.000
_cell.angle_alpha   90.00
_cell.angle_beta   90.00
_cell.angle_gamma   90.00
#
_symmetry.space_group_name_H-M   'P 1'
#
loop_
_entity.id
_entity.type
_entity.pdbx_description
1 polymer ?
#
loop_
_entity_poly.entity_id
_entity_poly.type
_entity_poly.pdbx_seq_one_letter_code
_entity_poly.pdbx_strand_id
1 'polypeptide(L)' 'YVRALILVERDTHKEIVIGKNGAMLKKIGTLARQELETLLESKVFLECFVKVQKNWRDDVSIIQELGYSP' A
#
# COMPACT_ATOMS: atom_id res chain seq x y z
N TYR A 1 1.44 15.56 -3.45
CA TYR A 1 1.57 14.30 -4.22
C TYR A 1 2.19 13.28 -3.28
N VAL A 2 1.56 12.12 -3.13
CA VAL A 2 1.98 11.05 -2.22
C VAL A 2 2.00 9.74 -3.00
N ARG A 3 3.11 9.00 -2.89
CA ARG A 3 3.27 7.68 -3.48
C ARG A 3 3.34 6.64 -2.37
N ALA A 4 2.50 5.61 -2.47
CA ALA A 4 2.43 4.52 -1.52
C ALA A 4 2.74 3.17 -2.19
N LEU A 5 3.51 2.33 -1.50
CA LEU A 5 3.83 0.97 -1.91
C LEU A 5 3.15 -0.01 -0.95
N ILE A 6 2.26 -0.85 -1.49
CA ILE A 6 1.64 -1.96 -0.79
C ILE A 6 2.48 -3.21 -1.07
N LEU A 7 3.19 -3.68 -0.05
CA LEU A 7 3.99 -4.89 -0.13
C LEU A 7 3.17 -6.11 0.25
N VAL A 8 3.26 -7.14 -0.58
CA VAL A 8 2.60 -8.43 -0.36
C VAL A 8 3.58 -9.58 -0.55
N GLU A 9 3.33 -10.68 0.15
CA GLU A 9 4.26 -11.81 0.19
C GLU A 9 4.10 -12.78 -1.00
N ARG A 10 2.87 -12.87 -1.55
CA ARG A 10 2.49 -13.84 -2.59
C ARG A 10 1.78 -13.14 -3.74
N ASP A 11 1.95 -13.68 -4.95
CA ASP A 11 1.27 -13.18 -6.16
C ASP A 11 -0.25 -13.27 -6.04
N THR A 12 -0.78 -14.31 -5.40
CA THR A 12 -2.22 -14.44 -5.12
C THR A 12 -2.75 -13.30 -4.25
N HIS A 13 -1.96 -12.80 -3.29
CA HIS A 13 -2.34 -11.63 -2.50
C HIS A 13 -2.35 -10.36 -3.34
N LYS A 14 -1.41 -10.22 -4.29
CA LYS A 14 -1.39 -9.08 -5.21
C LYS A 14 -2.69 -9.03 -6.02
N GLU A 15 -3.16 -10.16 -6.52
CA GLU A 15 -4.43 -10.24 -7.26
C GLU A 15 -5.63 -9.84 -6.39
N ILE A 16 -5.67 -10.31 -5.13
CA ILE A 16 -6.73 -9.94 -4.18
C ILE A 16 -6.73 -8.43 -3.89
N VAL A 17 -5.55 -7.85 -3.65
CA VAL A 17 -5.40 -6.42 -3.35
C VAL A 17 -5.75 -5.54 -4.55
N ILE A 18 -5.36 -5.95 -5.76
CA ILE A 18 -5.74 -5.24 -6.98
C ILE A 18 -7.26 -5.38 -7.19
N GLY A 19 -7.78 -6.60 -7.04
CA GLY A 19 -9.17 -6.94 -7.31
C GLY A 19 -9.50 -6.91 -8.80
N LYS A 20 -10.71 -7.33 -9.16
CA LYS A 20 -11.17 -7.34 -10.55
C LYS A 20 -11.09 -5.93 -11.16
N ASN A 21 -10.34 -5.78 -12.25
CA ASN A 21 -10.10 -4.50 -12.92
C ASN A 21 -9.56 -3.38 -12.01
N GLY A 22 -8.83 -3.71 -10.94
CA GLY A 22 -8.30 -2.70 -10.01
C GLY A 22 -9.34 -2.12 -9.04
N ALA A 23 -10.55 -2.69 -8.98
CA ALA A 23 -11.64 -2.14 -8.17
C ALA A 23 -11.31 -2.07 -6.67
N MET A 24 -10.59 -3.08 -6.14
CA MET A 24 -10.22 -3.13 -4.73
C MET A 24 -9.11 -2.10 -4.44
N LEU A 25 -8.09 -2.01 -5.29
CA LEU A 25 -7.02 -1.02 -5.15
C LEU A 25 -7.58 0.41 -5.22
N LYS A 26 -8.52 0.67 -6.13
CA LYS A 26 -9.20 1.96 -6.23
C LYS A 26 -9.99 2.28 -4.96
N LYS A 27 -10.67 1.30 -4.38
CA LYS A 27 -11.41 1.46 -3.12
C LYS A 27 -10.47 1.81 -1.97
N ILE A 28 -9.37 1.08 -1.81
CA ILE A 28 -8.34 1.32 -0.79
C ILE A 28 -7.76 2.74 -0.95
N GLY A 29 -7.33 3.09 -2.16
CA GLY A 29 -6.76 4.41 -2.44
C GLY A 29 -7.75 5.55 -2.24
N THR A 30 -9.04 5.34 -2.54
CA THR A 30 -10.08 6.36 -2.32
C THR A 30 -10.30 6.63 -0.84
N LEU A 31 -10.41 5.56 -0.03
CA LEU A 31 -10.61 5.69 1.42
C LEU A 31 -9.38 6.33 2.09
N ALA A 32 -8.19 5.83 1.79
CA ALA A 32 -6.94 6.38 2.32
C ALA A 32 -6.73 7.85 1.91
N ARG A 33 -7.06 8.21 0.67
CA ARG A 33 -6.99 9.60 0.22
C ARG A 33 -7.96 10.50 1.00
N GLN A 34 -9.20 10.05 1.23
CA GLN A 34 -10.19 10.84 1.99
C GLN A 34 -9.72 11.10 3.42
N GLU A 35 -9.16 10.08 4.08
CA GLU A 35 -8.59 10.22 5.42
C GLU A 35 -7.38 11.18 5.42
N LEU A 36 -6.47 11.05 4.46
CA LEU A 36 -5.31 11.94 4.31
C LEU A 36 -5.71 13.39 4.03
N GLU A 37 -6.69 13.62 3.16
CA GLU A 37 -7.17 14.98 2.87
C GLU A 37 -7.84 15.62 4.10
N THR A 38 -8.52 14.82 4.92
CA THR A 38 -9.11 15.28 6.18
C THR A 38 -8.03 15.60 7.21
N LEU A 39 -7.01 14.75 7.34
CA LEU A 39 -5.92 14.94 8.30
C LEU A 39 -5.02 16.13 7.94
N LEU A 40 -4.77 16.34 6.64
CA LEU A 40 -3.85 17.36 6.12
C LEU A 40 -4.54 18.64 5.65
N GLU A 41 -5.88 18.70 5.74
CA GLU A 41 -6.74 19.80 5.29
C GLU A 41 -6.40 20.33 3.88
N SER A 42 -5.97 19.43 3.00
CA SER A 42 -5.43 19.78 1.68
C SER A 42 -5.72 18.70 0.65
N LYS A 43 -5.71 19.07 -0.63
CA LYS A 43 -5.95 18.11 -1.73
C LYS A 43 -4.74 17.19 -1.89
N VAL A 44 -4.98 15.88 -1.87
CA VAL A 44 -3.92 14.88 -1.98
C VAL A 44 -4.12 14.05 -3.24
N PHE A 45 -3.12 14.06 -4.11
CA PHE A 45 -2.98 13.04 -5.14
C PHE A 45 -2.23 11.86 -4.54
N LEU A 46 -2.94 10.74 -4.33
CA LEU A 46 -2.39 9.49 -3.80
C LEU A 46 -2.25 8.47 -4.92
N GLU A 47 -1.02 8.01 -5.14
CA GLU A 47 -0.69 6.96 -6.10
C GLU A 47 -0.26 5.69 -5.37
N CYS A 48 -1.00 4.59 -5.55
CA CYS A 48 -0.74 3.32 -4.87
C CYS A 48 -0.20 2.26 -5.84
N PHE A 49 0.88 1.59 -5.44
CA PHE A 49 1.48 0.48 -6.19
C PHE A 49 1.47 -0.79 -5.36
N VAL A 50 1.28 -1.95 -5.99
CA VAL A 50 1.35 -3.26 -5.31
C VAL A 50 2.58 -4.01 -5.79
N LYS A 51 3.49 -4.35 -4.88
CA LYS A 51 4.72 -5.11 -5.15
C LYS A 51 4.72 -6.41 -4.38
N VAL A 52 5.06 -7.50 -5.07
CA VAL A 52 5.27 -8.81 -4.43
C VAL A 52 6.74 -8.93 -4.06
N GLN A 53 6.99 -9.26 -2.80
CA GLN A 53 8.32 -9.55 -2.26
C GLN A 53 8.19 -10.82 -1.42
N LYS A 54 8.85 -11.92 -1.79
CA LYS A 54 8.75 -13.15 -1.01
C LYS A 54 9.52 -13.02 0.29
N ASN A 55 8.99 -13.61 1.37
CA ASN A 55 9.61 -13.66 2.70
C ASN A 55 10.07 -12.29 3.26
N TRP A 56 9.40 -11.20 2.88
CA TRP A 56 9.77 -9.85 3.36
C TRP A 56 9.62 -9.69 4.87
N ARG A 57 8.77 -10.53 5.48
CA ARG A 57 8.53 -10.57 6.92
C ARG A 57 9.66 -11.21 7.71
N ASP A 58 10.51 -12.00 7.05
CA ASP A 58 11.68 -12.63 7.66
C ASP A 58 12.97 -11.85 7.34
N ASP A 59 12.91 -10.91 6.39
CA ASP A 59 14.02 -10.05 6.04
C ASP A 59 14.10 -8.87 7.01
N VAL A 60 15.02 -8.99 7.97
CA VAL A 60 15.27 -7.98 9.01
C VAL A 60 15.52 -6.59 8.41
N SER A 61 16.17 -6.51 7.25
CA SER A 61 16.45 -5.24 6.57
C SER A 61 15.15 -4.57 6.11
N ILE A 62 14.25 -5.36 5.52
CA ILE A 62 12.95 -4.84 5.03
C ILE A 62 12.04 -4.47 6.21
N ILE A 63 12.04 -5.25 7.29
CA ILE A 63 11.27 -4.92 8.51
C ILE A 63 11.73 -3.59 9.11
N GLN A 64 13.05 -3.34 9.13
CA GLN A 64 13.62 -2.07 9.57
C GLN A 64 13.23 -0.92 8.65
N GLU A 65 13.32 -1.09 7.32
CA GLU A 65 12.88 -0.08 6.34
C GLU A 65 11.38 0.24 6.45
N LEU A 66 10.57 -0.75 6.79
CA LEU A 66 9.12 -0.58 6.98
C LEU A 66 8.74 0.02 8.33
N GLY A 67 9.71 0.25 9.22
CA GLY A 67 9.46 0.82 10.55
C GLY A 67 8.76 -0.14 11.52
N TYR A 68 8.86 -1.45 11.27
CA TYR A 68 8.33 -2.49 12.16
C TYR A 68 9.37 -2.99 13.19
N SER A 69 10.63 -2.52 13.10
CA SER A 69 11.62 -2.73 14.16
C SER A 69 11.31 -1.82 15.35
N PRO A 70 11.39 -2.32 16.60
CA PRO A 70 11.35 -1.47 17.80
C PRO A 70 12.55 -0.53 17.89
#